data_AF-A0A2S4YTD1-F1
#
_entry.id   AF-A0A2S4YTD1-F1
#
_cell.length_a   1.000
_cell.length_b   1.000
_cell.length_c   1.000
_cell.angle_alpha   90.00
_cell.angle_beta   90.00
_cell.angle_gamma   90.00
#
_symmetry.space_group_name_H-M   'P 1'
#
loop_
_entity.id
_entity.type
_entity.pdbx_description
1 polymer ?
#
loop_
_entity_poly.entity_id
_entity_poly.type
_entity_poly.pdbx_seq_one_letter_code
_entity_poly.pdbx_strand_id
1 'polypeptide(L)'
;MKAVDPSIKIGAVLTTPGSWPDGIVGPGDTMDWNHTVLSIAGPKIDFVIVHHYPSSTSEADLLTKPQAQVPDMAATVRSLINQYAGSNAPNVGIAITETAPDRDKDTAPNALFTPDQMLTWAENGAFTVDYWAMHNGTDCSQVTTVDGATDYGDGGVLSSGASCEPAVDTPFAPYYGISMISKLAQSGDSLIQTSSSTSLISAHAVHRGNGDVNVMLINKDPNNSTTVSLSYKGFTPSSAAPTVYTYQKNGTSITSSTSGTATTQTVPAYSVVVVQMHPSSGGSTGALHAVGSGKCLDINNSSTTAGTQAQIWDCNGGTAQTLTRTSAKEFRLYANTSTPMCLDDYGNGTTNGTAAVIWQCNGGANQQWNVNSNGTISNVLTGLCLDVNGFGTANGTKVQLWTCGSNQSNQQWTFG
;
A
#
# COMPACT_ATOMS: atom_id res chain seq x y z
N MET A 1 31.47 12.93 -14.66
CA MET A 1 30.71 12.09 -13.71
C MET A 1 30.66 10.65 -14.19
N LYS A 2 29.84 10.28 -15.20
CA LYS A 2 29.72 8.86 -15.64
C LYS A 2 31.01 8.18 -16.11
N ALA A 3 31.97 8.94 -16.65
CA ALA A 3 33.29 8.40 -17.01
C ALA A 3 34.15 7.99 -15.79
N VAL A 4 33.86 8.56 -14.61
CA VAL A 4 34.56 8.27 -13.34
C VAL A 4 33.79 7.20 -12.57
N ASP A 5 32.48 7.34 -12.48
CA ASP A 5 31.58 6.38 -11.85
C ASP A 5 30.40 6.10 -12.79
N PRO A 6 30.40 4.96 -13.50
CA PRO A 6 29.30 4.59 -14.38
C PRO A 6 27.96 4.33 -13.66
N SER A 7 27.98 4.11 -12.34
CA SER A 7 26.78 3.81 -11.54
C SER A 7 26.06 5.05 -11.02
N ILE A 8 26.71 6.22 -11.06
CA ILE A 8 26.15 7.48 -10.56
C ILE A 8 24.85 7.85 -11.30
N LYS A 9 23.84 8.28 -10.52
CA LYS A 9 22.56 8.78 -11.03
C LYS A 9 22.61 10.29 -11.18
N ILE A 10 22.40 10.78 -12.39
CA ILE A 10 22.51 12.21 -12.72
C ILE A 10 21.12 12.76 -13.06
N GLY A 11 20.71 13.78 -12.31
CA GLY A 11 19.53 14.59 -12.59
C GLY A 11 19.84 15.80 -13.45
N ALA A 12 18.89 16.24 -14.27
CA ALA A 12 18.92 17.56 -14.91
C ALA A 12 17.66 18.35 -14.56
N VAL A 13 17.84 19.63 -14.20
CA VAL A 13 16.74 20.53 -13.82
C VAL A 13 15.99 20.99 -15.06
N LEU A 14 14.67 20.88 -14.99
CA LEU A 14 13.71 21.40 -15.95
C LEU A 14 12.88 22.53 -15.32
N THR A 15 12.32 23.39 -16.14
CA THR A 15 11.21 24.26 -15.74
C THR A 15 9.94 23.41 -15.61
N THR A 16 9.12 23.75 -14.64
CA THR A 16 7.87 23.03 -14.37
C THR A 16 6.83 23.39 -15.42
N PRO A 17 6.30 22.41 -16.18
CA PRO A 17 5.34 22.71 -17.23
C PRO A 17 4.15 23.54 -16.75
N GLY A 18 3.81 24.57 -17.52
CA GLY A 18 2.70 25.49 -17.21
C GLY A 18 2.98 26.49 -16.08
N SER A 19 4.17 26.47 -15.47
CA SER A 19 4.59 27.43 -14.44
C SER A 19 5.74 28.28 -14.93
N TRP A 20 5.75 29.57 -14.62
CA TRP A 20 6.89 30.43 -14.98
C TRP A 20 8.21 29.84 -14.42
N PRO A 21 9.32 29.80 -15.18
CA PRO A 21 9.55 30.40 -16.51
C PRO A 21 9.37 29.42 -17.69
N ASP A 22 8.43 28.48 -17.63
CA ASP A 22 8.19 27.51 -18.70
C ASP A 22 7.92 28.15 -20.07
N GLY A 23 8.48 27.54 -21.12
CA GLY A 23 8.39 28.03 -22.50
C GLY A 23 9.18 29.31 -22.81
N ILE A 24 9.92 29.89 -21.85
CA ILE A 24 10.74 31.08 -22.11
C ILE A 24 11.99 30.70 -22.92
N VAL A 25 12.18 31.38 -24.06
CA VAL A 25 13.37 31.28 -24.90
C VAL A 25 14.30 32.44 -24.57
N GLY A 26 15.53 32.13 -24.16
CA GLY A 26 16.55 33.12 -23.85
C GLY A 26 17.00 33.89 -25.11
N PRO A 27 17.49 35.14 -24.97
CA PRO A 27 18.04 35.88 -26.09
C PRO A 27 19.20 35.12 -26.77
N GLY A 28 19.00 34.72 -28.03
CA GLY A 28 19.99 33.98 -28.81
C GLY A 28 19.80 32.46 -28.80
N ASP A 29 18.89 31.94 -27.98
CA ASP A 29 18.54 30.52 -27.97
C ASP A 29 17.51 30.19 -29.06
N THR A 30 17.58 28.96 -29.58
CA THR A 30 16.65 28.48 -30.62
C THR A 30 15.44 27.73 -30.06
N MET A 31 15.46 27.39 -28.77
CA MET A 31 14.43 26.63 -28.05
C MET A 31 14.39 27.08 -26.59
N ASP A 32 13.32 26.75 -25.87
CA ASP A 32 13.27 26.98 -24.43
C ASP A 32 14.21 26.06 -23.63
N TRP A 33 14.28 26.31 -22.33
CA TRP A 33 15.15 25.59 -21.40
C TRP A 33 14.97 24.07 -21.45
N ASN A 34 13.72 23.58 -21.38
CA ASN A 34 13.44 22.15 -21.29
C ASN A 34 13.85 21.42 -22.56
N HIS A 35 13.51 22.00 -23.71
CA HIS A 35 13.87 21.47 -25.02
C HIS A 35 15.40 21.43 -25.21
N THR A 36 16.08 22.50 -24.79
CA THR A 36 17.55 22.61 -24.87
C THR A 36 18.23 21.58 -23.98
N VAL A 37 17.86 21.50 -22.71
CA VAL A 37 18.45 20.58 -21.74
C VAL A 37 18.23 19.13 -22.15
N LEU A 38 17.00 18.75 -22.50
CA LEU A 38 16.72 17.36 -22.84
C LEU A 38 17.41 16.92 -24.14
N SER A 39 17.51 17.79 -25.14
CA SER A 39 18.20 17.47 -26.41
C SER A 39 19.69 17.21 -26.22
N ILE A 40 20.32 17.86 -25.22
CA ILE A 40 21.77 17.75 -24.96
C ILE A 40 22.07 16.67 -23.91
N ALA A 41 21.34 16.68 -22.80
CA ALA A 41 21.62 15.88 -21.62
C ALA A 41 20.76 14.61 -21.52
N GLY A 42 19.58 14.59 -22.15
CA GLY A 42 18.62 13.47 -22.10
C GLY A 42 19.22 12.08 -22.36
N PRO A 43 20.11 11.91 -23.37
CA PRO A 43 20.77 10.63 -23.62
C PRO A 43 21.73 10.15 -22.52
N LYS A 44 22.04 10.99 -21.52
CA LYS A 44 23.08 10.75 -20.51
C LYS A 44 22.56 10.77 -19.07
N ILE A 45 21.42 11.39 -18.81
CA ILE A 45 20.83 11.54 -17.47
C ILE A 45 20.01 10.30 -17.07
N ASP A 46 19.76 10.17 -15.77
CA ASP A 46 18.94 9.11 -15.18
C ASP A 46 17.57 9.63 -14.75
N PHE A 47 17.44 10.93 -14.51
CA PHE A 47 16.16 11.55 -14.19
C PHE A 47 16.15 13.04 -14.52
N VAL A 48 14.96 13.61 -14.60
CA VAL A 48 14.74 15.05 -14.62
C VAL A 48 14.30 15.52 -13.23
N ILE A 49 14.58 16.77 -12.93
CA ILE A 49 14.20 17.43 -11.68
C ILE A 49 13.18 18.52 -12.01
N VAL A 50 12.05 18.52 -11.30
CA VAL A 50 10.96 19.50 -11.44
C VAL A 50 10.54 19.98 -10.05
N HIS A 51 10.28 21.27 -9.88
CA HIS A 51 9.85 21.85 -8.61
C HIS A 51 8.38 22.29 -8.70
N HIS A 52 7.54 22.00 -7.73
CA HIS A 52 6.12 22.38 -7.83
C HIS A 52 5.64 23.18 -6.62
N TYR A 53 5.47 24.48 -6.83
CA TYR A 53 4.87 25.43 -5.90
C TYR A 53 3.63 26.03 -6.54
N PRO A 54 2.45 25.42 -6.37
CA PRO A 54 1.27 25.85 -7.09
C PRO A 54 0.83 27.24 -6.62
N SER A 55 0.65 28.16 -7.57
CA SER A 55 0.09 29.47 -7.26
C SER A 55 -1.40 29.36 -6.96
N SER A 56 -1.84 29.94 -5.84
CA SER A 56 -3.22 29.84 -5.38
C SER A 56 -3.82 31.18 -4.94
N THR A 57 -5.11 31.34 -5.19
CA THR A 57 -5.86 32.57 -4.86
C THR A 57 -6.56 32.49 -3.50
N SER A 58 -6.70 31.27 -2.96
CA SER A 58 -7.35 30.98 -1.69
C SER A 58 -6.91 29.60 -1.21
N GLU A 59 -7.17 29.30 0.06
CA GLU A 59 -7.03 27.97 0.65
C GLU A 59 -7.78 26.89 -0.14
N ALA A 60 -9.06 27.14 -0.48
CA ALA A 60 -9.88 26.19 -1.23
C ALA A 60 -9.30 25.92 -2.63
N ASP A 61 -8.77 26.96 -3.30
CA ASP A 61 -8.09 26.81 -4.59
C ASP A 61 -6.81 25.97 -4.43
N LEU A 62 -5.97 26.27 -3.44
CA LEU A 62 -4.75 25.51 -3.12
C LEU A 62 -5.03 24.02 -2.95
N LEU A 63 -6.06 23.67 -2.15
CA LEU A 63 -6.40 22.28 -1.86
C LEU A 63 -6.92 21.52 -3.09
N THR A 64 -7.24 22.17 -4.20
CA THR A 64 -7.60 21.48 -5.46
C THR A 64 -6.40 21.22 -6.38
N LYS A 65 -5.29 21.94 -6.19
CA LYS A 65 -4.15 21.96 -7.13
C LYS A 65 -3.51 20.60 -7.37
N PRO A 66 -3.27 19.75 -6.34
CA PRO A 66 -2.66 18.44 -6.57
C PRO A 66 -3.38 17.63 -7.66
N GLN A 67 -4.68 17.43 -7.48
CA GLN A 67 -5.51 16.64 -8.39
C GLN A 67 -5.74 17.34 -9.74
N ALA A 68 -5.78 18.68 -9.76
CA ALA A 68 -6.09 19.44 -10.96
C ALA A 68 -4.89 19.67 -11.89
N GLN A 69 -3.66 19.69 -11.38
CA GLN A 69 -2.48 20.11 -12.14
C GLN A 69 -1.45 19.00 -12.35
N VAL A 70 -1.22 18.17 -11.33
CA VAL A 70 -0.12 17.20 -11.34
C VAL A 70 -0.21 16.19 -12.49
N PRO A 71 -1.38 15.59 -12.80
CA PRO A 71 -1.46 14.60 -13.88
C PRO A 71 -1.01 15.17 -15.24
N ASP A 72 -1.48 16.37 -15.58
CA ASP A 72 -1.13 17.03 -16.85
C ASP A 72 0.33 17.48 -16.88
N MET A 73 0.86 17.98 -15.76
CA MET A 73 2.28 18.34 -15.64
C MET A 73 3.17 17.09 -15.82
N ALA A 74 2.88 16.01 -15.10
CA ALA A 74 3.64 14.77 -15.18
C ALA A 74 3.60 14.17 -16.59
N ALA A 75 2.42 14.16 -17.22
CA ALA A 75 2.26 13.71 -18.61
C ALA A 75 3.08 14.57 -19.58
N THR A 76 3.10 15.89 -19.37
CA THR A 76 3.88 16.83 -20.21
C THR A 76 5.38 16.60 -20.05
N VAL A 77 5.88 16.46 -18.82
CA VAL A 77 7.29 16.12 -18.56
C VAL A 77 7.67 14.80 -19.24
N ARG A 78 6.82 13.77 -19.11
CA ARG A 78 7.05 12.47 -19.75
C ARG A 78 7.06 12.58 -21.28
N SER A 79 6.18 13.38 -21.86
CA SER A 79 6.14 13.64 -23.30
C SER A 79 7.45 14.27 -23.79
N LEU A 80 7.94 15.30 -23.09
CA LEU A 80 9.20 15.97 -23.40
C LEU A 80 10.39 14.99 -23.31
N ILE A 81 10.46 14.17 -22.25
CA ILE A 81 11.49 13.13 -22.12
C ILE A 81 11.46 12.19 -23.32
N ASN A 82 10.28 11.68 -23.69
CA ASN A 82 10.12 10.75 -24.80
C ASN A 82 10.54 11.34 -26.15
N GLN A 83 10.33 12.65 -26.33
CA GLN A 83 10.68 13.33 -27.57
C GLN A 83 12.19 13.65 -27.67
N TYR A 84 12.83 14.04 -26.57
CA TYR A 84 14.16 14.66 -26.62
C TYR A 84 15.28 13.84 -25.97
N ALA A 85 14.99 12.86 -25.11
CA ALA A 85 16.03 12.03 -24.49
C ALA A 85 16.53 10.88 -25.39
N GLY A 86 16.00 10.76 -26.61
CA GLY A 86 16.37 9.73 -27.58
C GLY A 86 16.08 8.32 -27.07
N SER A 87 16.94 7.36 -27.40
CA SER A 87 16.77 5.96 -26.98
C SER A 87 16.86 5.75 -25.47
N ASN A 88 17.35 6.73 -24.71
CA ASN A 88 17.43 6.64 -23.24
C ASN A 88 16.11 6.99 -22.54
N ALA A 89 15.14 7.58 -23.24
CA ALA A 89 13.89 8.08 -22.65
C ALA A 89 13.17 7.11 -21.69
N PRO A 90 13.06 5.79 -21.96
CA PRO A 90 12.41 4.85 -21.03
C PRO A 90 13.09 4.74 -19.67
N ASN A 91 14.37 5.10 -19.57
CA ASN A 91 15.16 5.00 -18.34
C ASN A 91 15.23 6.32 -17.55
N VAL A 92 14.69 7.41 -18.10
CA VAL A 92 14.72 8.72 -17.45
C VAL A 92 13.53 8.85 -16.50
N GLY A 93 13.79 8.85 -15.20
CA GLY A 93 12.81 9.08 -14.14
C GLY A 93 12.39 10.55 -14.02
N ILE A 94 11.36 10.81 -13.21
CA ILE A 94 10.93 12.16 -12.82
C ILE A 94 11.12 12.27 -11.30
N ALA A 95 11.90 13.25 -10.86
CA ALA A 95 12.11 13.59 -9.46
C ALA A 95 11.46 14.94 -9.18
N ILE A 96 10.66 15.01 -8.12
CA ILE A 96 10.19 16.27 -7.57
C ILE A 96 11.04 16.56 -6.35
N THR A 97 12.07 17.39 -6.50
CA THR A 97 13.02 17.65 -5.40
C THR A 97 12.61 18.82 -4.52
N GLU A 98 11.56 19.53 -4.90
CA GLU A 98 10.96 20.59 -4.09
C GLU A 98 9.46 20.70 -4.37
N THR A 99 8.65 20.68 -3.32
CA THR A 99 7.25 21.07 -3.36
C THR A 99 6.80 21.61 -2.01
N ALA A 100 5.98 22.67 -2.04
CA ALA A 100 5.32 23.27 -0.89
C ALA A 100 4.16 24.15 -1.40
N PRO A 101 3.18 24.52 -0.56
CA PRO A 101 2.17 25.49 -0.97
C PRO A 101 2.76 26.91 -1.02
N ASP A 102 2.13 27.80 -1.79
CA ASP A 102 2.52 29.22 -1.85
C ASP A 102 1.89 30.07 -0.72
N ARG A 103 0.95 29.49 0.04
CA ARG A 103 0.25 30.11 1.16
C ARG A 103 -0.08 29.09 2.25
N ASP A 104 -0.51 29.60 3.41
CA ASP A 104 -0.99 28.80 4.54
C ASP A 104 0.04 27.75 4.98
N LYS A 105 1.32 28.14 4.97
CA LYS A 105 2.46 27.24 4.80
C LYS A 105 2.77 26.42 6.05
N ASP A 106 2.55 26.96 7.24
CA ASP A 106 2.83 26.24 8.49
C ASP A 106 1.56 25.71 9.18
N THR A 107 0.39 25.88 8.54
CA THR A 107 -0.92 25.69 9.17
C THR A 107 -1.71 24.52 8.58
N ALA A 108 -2.90 24.26 9.14
CA ALA A 108 -3.71 23.09 8.81
C ALA A 108 -3.98 22.86 7.31
N PRO A 109 -4.16 23.88 6.44
CA PRO A 109 -4.29 23.67 5.00
C PRO A 109 -3.10 22.91 4.41
N ASN A 110 -1.88 23.22 4.85
CA ASN A 110 -0.70 22.52 4.36
C ASN A 110 -0.63 21.05 4.81
N ALA A 111 -1.19 20.72 5.98
CA ALA A 111 -1.31 19.34 6.43
C ALA A 111 -2.27 18.49 5.56
N LEU A 112 -3.21 19.12 4.85
CA LEU A 112 -4.06 18.46 3.86
C LEU A 112 -3.41 18.46 2.46
N PHE A 113 -2.84 19.60 2.06
CA PHE A 113 -2.20 19.80 0.75
C PHE A 113 -1.01 18.87 0.56
N THR A 114 -0.07 18.83 1.50
CA THR A 114 1.21 18.14 1.32
C THR A 114 1.05 16.63 1.04
N PRO A 115 0.29 15.84 1.84
CA PRO A 115 0.13 14.43 1.52
C PRO A 115 -0.59 14.20 0.18
N ASP A 116 -1.57 15.02 -0.18
CA ASP A 116 -2.25 14.96 -1.49
C ASP A 116 -1.25 15.25 -2.63
N GLN A 117 -0.45 16.30 -2.48
CA GLN A 117 0.56 16.73 -3.44
C GLN A 117 1.64 15.66 -3.68
N MET A 118 2.16 15.07 -2.60
CA MET A 118 3.20 14.05 -2.69
C MET A 118 2.69 12.76 -3.31
N LEU A 119 1.53 12.28 -2.85
CA LEU A 119 0.95 11.03 -3.34
C LEU A 119 0.48 11.15 -4.79
N THR A 120 -0.08 12.30 -5.19
CA THR A 120 -0.49 12.52 -6.58
C THR A 120 0.71 12.52 -7.52
N TRP A 121 1.85 13.12 -7.15
CA TRP A 121 3.07 13.03 -7.97
C TRP A 121 3.58 11.60 -8.09
N ALA A 122 3.58 10.85 -6.99
CA ALA A 122 4.00 9.45 -6.99
C ALA A 122 3.08 8.58 -7.87
N GLU A 123 1.76 8.78 -7.78
CA GLU A 123 0.76 8.11 -8.63
C GLU A 123 0.95 8.41 -10.13
N ASN A 124 1.51 9.59 -10.45
CA ASN A 124 1.79 10.02 -11.82
C ASN A 124 3.25 9.78 -12.25
N GLY A 125 3.96 8.89 -11.55
CA GLY A 125 5.24 8.34 -12.01
C GLY A 125 6.49 9.10 -11.55
N ALA A 126 6.35 10.04 -10.61
CA ALA A 126 7.52 10.54 -9.89
C ALA A 126 8.07 9.43 -8.97
N PHE A 127 9.38 9.20 -8.99
CA PHE A 127 10.00 8.18 -8.13
C PHE A 127 10.43 8.73 -6.76
N THR A 128 10.51 10.05 -6.64
CA THR A 128 10.77 10.77 -5.37
C THR A 128 10.02 12.08 -5.38
N VAL A 129 9.53 12.48 -4.20
CA VAL A 129 8.89 13.77 -3.96
C VAL A 129 9.38 14.31 -2.62
N ASP A 130 10.09 15.43 -2.67
CA ASP A 130 10.74 16.04 -1.51
C ASP A 130 10.04 17.35 -1.18
N TYR A 131 9.72 17.52 0.10
CA TYR A 131 9.07 18.72 0.62
C TYR A 131 10.10 19.81 0.93
N TRP A 132 9.77 21.05 0.57
CA TRP A 132 10.55 22.24 0.94
C TRP A 132 9.86 22.95 2.12
N ALA A 133 10.44 23.09 3.32
CA ALA A 133 11.77 22.67 3.80
C ALA A 133 11.69 21.98 5.17
N MET A 134 12.82 21.48 5.69
CA MET A 134 12.85 20.79 6.99
C MET A 134 12.63 21.74 8.17
N HIS A 135 13.44 22.79 8.25
CA HIS A 135 13.29 23.87 9.22
C HIS A 135 12.74 25.10 8.53
N ASN A 136 11.88 25.84 9.24
CA ASN A 136 11.30 27.07 8.75
C ASN A 136 12.33 28.22 8.71
N GLY A 137 12.05 29.24 7.91
CA GLY A 137 12.86 30.43 7.80
C GLY A 137 12.75 31.34 9.02
N THR A 138 13.84 32.06 9.34
CA THR A 138 13.92 32.91 10.54
C THR A 138 13.31 34.31 10.37
N ASP A 139 12.62 34.60 9.25
CA ASP A 139 12.07 35.92 8.95
C ASP A 139 10.74 36.16 9.66
N CYS A 140 10.82 36.75 10.86
CA CYS A 140 9.65 37.09 11.66
C CYS A 140 8.76 38.20 11.08
N SER A 141 9.11 38.83 9.95
CA SER A 141 8.28 39.85 9.31
C SER A 141 7.10 39.27 8.51
N GLN A 142 7.13 37.96 8.21
CA GLN A 142 6.12 37.27 7.40
C GLN A 142 5.07 36.53 8.25
N VAL A 143 5.12 36.67 9.57
CA VAL A 143 4.23 35.94 10.48
C VAL A 143 2.78 36.45 10.36
N THR A 144 1.86 35.53 10.15
CA THR A 144 0.42 35.80 10.06
C THR A 144 -0.38 34.79 10.88
N THR A 145 -1.71 34.93 10.88
CA THR A 145 -2.63 34.00 11.53
C THR A 145 -3.62 33.47 10.51
N VAL A 146 -3.69 32.15 10.37
CA VAL A 146 -4.62 31.43 9.49
C VAL A 146 -5.45 30.50 10.36
N ASP A 147 -6.78 30.71 10.38
CA ASP A 147 -7.73 29.85 11.11
C ASP A 147 -7.36 29.55 12.58
N GLY A 148 -6.85 30.57 13.27
CA GLY A 148 -6.46 30.47 14.68
C GLY A 148 -5.11 29.79 14.94
N ALA A 149 -4.38 29.41 13.89
CA ALA A 149 -3.00 28.96 13.94
C ALA A 149 -2.04 30.04 13.42
N THR A 150 -0.83 30.08 13.96
CA THR A 150 0.22 30.98 13.48
C THR A 150 0.88 30.37 12.25
N ASP A 151 0.94 31.16 11.17
CA ASP A 151 1.70 30.84 9.96
C ASP A 151 3.00 31.66 9.98
N TYR A 152 4.15 30.99 9.88
CA TYR A 152 5.46 31.63 10.00
C TYR A 152 6.06 31.99 8.63
N GLY A 153 5.44 31.54 7.54
CA GLY A 153 5.52 32.16 6.22
C GLY A 153 6.60 31.62 5.29
N ASP A 154 7.44 30.68 5.72
CA ASP A 154 8.48 30.06 4.87
C ASP A 154 8.14 28.61 4.49
N GLY A 155 7.37 27.91 5.33
CA GLY A 155 6.83 26.57 5.05
C GLY A 155 7.73 25.43 5.48
N GLY A 156 8.51 25.59 6.54
CA GLY A 156 9.23 24.48 7.16
C GLY A 156 8.28 23.47 7.82
N VAL A 157 8.63 22.19 7.86
CA VAL A 157 7.85 21.21 8.66
C VAL A 157 8.14 21.32 10.15
N LEU A 158 9.28 21.89 10.53
CA LEU A 158 9.72 22.08 11.90
C LEU A 158 10.11 23.55 12.16
N SER A 159 9.86 24.02 13.37
CA SER A 159 10.37 25.29 13.87
C SER A 159 11.90 25.35 13.85
N SER A 160 12.45 26.47 13.41
CA SER A 160 13.87 26.81 13.48
C SER A 160 14.31 27.30 14.86
N GLY A 161 13.37 27.61 15.76
CA GLY A 161 13.65 28.28 17.03
C GLY A 161 13.90 29.79 16.91
N ALA A 162 13.46 30.41 15.80
CA ALA A 162 13.49 31.87 15.66
C ALA A 162 12.69 32.57 16.78
N SER A 163 12.92 33.86 17.02
CA SER A 163 12.29 34.59 18.14
C SER A 163 10.76 34.67 18.07
N CYS A 164 10.20 34.54 16.86
CA CYS A 164 8.76 34.48 16.63
C CYS A 164 8.21 33.06 16.62
N GLU A 165 9.07 32.04 16.54
CA GLU A 165 8.69 30.65 16.43
C GLU A 165 8.73 29.93 17.79
N PRO A 166 8.09 28.75 17.90
CA PRO A 166 8.25 27.88 19.07
C PRO A 166 9.68 27.36 19.20
N ALA A 167 9.96 26.53 20.21
CA ALA A 167 11.26 25.88 20.35
C ALA A 167 11.67 25.14 19.07
N VAL A 168 12.97 25.10 18.79
CA VAL A 168 13.54 24.35 17.65
C VAL A 168 13.01 22.92 17.62
N ASP A 169 12.77 22.39 16.42
CA ASP A 169 12.21 21.07 16.16
C ASP A 169 10.76 20.88 16.60
N THR A 170 10.05 21.95 17.00
CA THR A 170 8.60 21.88 17.22
C THR A 170 7.91 21.62 15.88
N PRO A 171 7.12 20.54 15.74
CA PRO A 171 6.47 20.25 14.47
C PRO A 171 5.32 21.19 14.15
N PHE A 172 5.27 21.66 12.90
CA PHE A 172 4.13 22.39 12.34
C PHE A 172 3.13 21.44 11.68
N ALA A 173 1.98 21.96 11.27
CA ALA A 173 0.91 21.16 10.69
C ALA A 173 1.37 20.24 9.52
N PRO A 174 2.17 20.69 8.52
CA PRO A 174 2.60 19.82 7.43
C PRO A 174 3.43 18.60 7.88
N TYR A 175 4.15 18.68 9.00
CA TYR A 175 4.84 17.51 9.57
C TYR A 175 3.86 16.36 9.85
N TYR A 176 2.70 16.65 10.41
CA TYR A 176 1.69 15.63 10.71
C TYR A 176 1.01 15.13 9.42
N GLY A 177 0.78 16.02 8.44
CA GLY A 177 0.30 15.64 7.11
C GLY A 177 1.23 14.63 6.41
N ILE A 178 2.53 14.93 6.38
CA ILE A 178 3.57 14.01 5.86
C ILE A 178 3.63 12.73 6.70
N SER A 179 3.55 12.85 8.03
CA SER A 179 3.56 11.69 8.93
C SER A 179 2.39 10.74 8.67
N MET A 180 1.25 11.22 8.15
CA MET A 180 0.13 10.35 7.74
C MET A 180 0.49 9.46 6.54
N ILE A 181 1.43 9.86 5.67
CA ILE A 181 1.94 9.01 4.58
C ILE A 181 2.60 7.75 5.16
N SER A 182 3.30 7.86 6.29
CA SER A 182 3.90 6.70 6.99
C SER A 182 2.86 5.74 7.59
N LYS A 183 1.62 6.20 7.78
CA LYS A 183 0.49 5.35 8.18
C LYS A 183 -0.16 4.69 6.97
N LEU A 184 -0.11 5.34 5.81
CA LEU A 184 -0.59 4.79 4.56
C LEU A 184 0.33 3.69 4.05
N ALA A 185 1.62 3.97 3.88
CA ALA A 185 2.54 3.13 3.10
C ALA A 185 3.88 2.87 3.82
N GLN A 186 4.53 1.77 3.45
CA GLN A 186 5.92 1.47 3.79
C GLN A 186 6.69 0.95 2.56
N SER A 187 8.00 0.78 2.70
CA SER A 187 8.84 0.18 1.66
C SER A 187 8.31 -1.18 1.21
N GLY A 188 8.16 -1.36 -0.10
CA GLY A 188 7.65 -2.60 -0.72
C GLY A 188 6.13 -2.62 -0.95
N ASP A 189 5.40 -1.61 -0.47
CA ASP A 189 3.98 -1.44 -0.81
C ASP A 189 3.84 -0.88 -2.24
N SER A 190 2.67 -1.09 -2.86
CA SER A 190 2.35 -0.59 -4.20
C SER A 190 1.21 0.41 -4.14
N LEU A 191 1.39 1.61 -4.67
CA LEU A 191 0.28 2.54 -4.92
C LEU A 191 -0.74 1.89 -5.86
N ILE A 192 -2.01 2.05 -5.56
CA ILE A 192 -3.11 1.54 -6.38
C ILE A 192 -4.05 2.68 -6.76
N GLN A 193 -4.64 2.57 -7.95
CA GLN A 193 -5.50 3.60 -8.49
C GLN A 193 -6.74 3.81 -7.61
N THR A 194 -7.03 5.08 -7.35
CA THR A 194 -8.20 5.54 -6.61
C THR A 194 -9.06 6.44 -7.49
N SER A 195 -10.31 6.64 -7.06
CA SER A 195 -11.20 7.65 -7.63
C SER A 195 -12.15 8.12 -6.54
N SER A 196 -12.48 9.40 -6.53
CA SER A 196 -13.47 9.97 -5.63
C SER A 196 -14.65 10.50 -6.44
N SER A 197 -15.87 10.37 -5.90
CA SER A 197 -17.08 10.94 -6.51
C SER A 197 -17.26 12.43 -6.20
N THR A 198 -16.34 13.02 -5.44
CA THR A 198 -16.37 14.44 -5.05
C THR A 198 -14.96 15.00 -4.98
N SER A 199 -14.79 16.28 -5.31
CA SER A 199 -13.51 16.98 -5.18
C SER A 199 -13.14 17.34 -3.74
N LEU A 200 -14.10 17.27 -2.80
CA LEU A 200 -13.87 17.58 -1.39
C LEU A 200 -13.16 16.46 -0.62
N ILE A 201 -13.21 15.23 -1.13
CA ILE A 201 -12.48 14.09 -0.58
C ILE A 201 -11.46 13.62 -1.60
N SER A 202 -10.17 13.82 -1.34
CA SER A 202 -9.10 13.12 -2.07
C SER A 202 -8.88 11.74 -1.44
N ALA A 203 -8.56 10.75 -2.28
CA ALA A 203 -8.28 9.39 -1.84
C ALA A 203 -6.98 8.89 -2.46
N HIS A 204 -6.10 8.31 -1.66
CA HIS A 204 -4.90 7.61 -2.09
C HIS A 204 -4.87 6.23 -1.44
N ALA A 205 -4.37 5.22 -2.13
CA ALA A 205 -4.38 3.87 -1.58
C ALA A 205 -3.13 3.10 -1.92
N VAL A 206 -2.77 2.16 -1.05
CA VAL A 206 -1.71 1.20 -1.29
C VAL A 206 -2.18 -0.22 -1.04
N HIS A 207 -1.69 -1.13 -1.86
CA HIS A 207 -1.68 -2.56 -1.57
C HIS A 207 -0.37 -2.89 -0.86
N ARG A 208 -0.47 -3.50 0.32
CA ARG A 208 0.68 -3.80 1.16
C ARG A 208 1.21 -5.21 0.92
N GLY A 209 2.49 -5.43 1.21
CA GLY A 209 3.13 -6.75 1.06
C GLY A 209 2.49 -7.87 1.90
N ASN A 210 1.76 -7.52 2.97
CA ASN A 210 1.03 -8.46 3.81
C ASN A 210 -0.41 -8.76 3.34
N GLY A 211 -0.84 -8.18 2.20
CA GLY A 211 -2.18 -8.31 1.64
C GLY A 211 -3.20 -7.28 2.15
N ASP A 212 -2.81 -6.38 3.05
CA ASP A 212 -3.66 -5.27 3.47
C ASP A 212 -3.88 -4.26 2.33
N VAL A 213 -5.00 -3.55 2.40
CA VAL A 213 -5.22 -2.33 1.64
C VAL A 213 -5.36 -1.18 2.63
N ASN A 214 -4.50 -0.17 2.49
CA ASN A 214 -4.61 1.06 3.24
C ASN A 214 -5.14 2.15 2.33
N VAL A 215 -6.08 2.96 2.83
CA VAL A 215 -6.67 4.09 2.10
C VAL A 215 -6.52 5.35 2.93
N MET A 216 -5.83 6.35 2.39
CA MET A 216 -5.82 7.72 2.89
C MET A 216 -7.00 8.47 2.29
N LEU A 217 -7.74 9.18 3.14
CA LEU A 217 -8.86 10.05 2.80
C LEU A 217 -8.57 11.44 3.36
N ILE A 218 -8.60 12.45 2.51
CA ILE A 218 -8.31 13.84 2.88
C ILE A 218 -9.60 14.62 2.70
N ASN A 219 -10.22 15.05 3.81
CA ASN A 219 -11.42 15.88 3.78
C ASN A 219 -11.05 17.36 3.79
N LYS A 220 -11.34 18.04 2.69
CA LYS A 220 -11.06 19.45 2.45
C LYS A 220 -12.20 20.37 2.87
N ASP A 221 -13.33 19.82 3.31
CA ASP A 221 -14.44 20.61 3.84
C ASP A 221 -14.11 21.09 5.27
N PRO A 222 -14.04 22.40 5.51
CA PRO A 222 -13.68 22.94 6.82
C PRO A 222 -14.76 22.78 7.89
N ASN A 223 -16.01 22.50 7.49
CA ASN A 223 -17.16 22.56 8.37
C ASN A 223 -17.86 21.20 8.54
N ASN A 224 -17.80 20.34 7.52
CA ASN A 224 -18.63 19.13 7.49
C ASN A 224 -17.78 17.85 7.54
N SER A 225 -18.13 16.99 8.50
CA SER A 225 -17.68 15.61 8.47
C SER A 225 -18.42 14.87 7.36
N THR A 226 -17.71 14.02 6.62
CA THR A 226 -18.28 13.28 5.48
C THR A 226 -18.24 11.79 5.77
N THR A 227 -19.37 11.10 5.61
CA THR A 227 -19.39 9.63 5.59
C THR A 227 -19.15 9.16 4.16
N VAL A 228 -18.04 8.48 3.94
CA VAL A 228 -17.66 7.93 2.64
C VAL A 228 -18.05 6.45 2.54
N SER A 229 -18.44 6.03 1.34
CA SER A 229 -18.58 4.62 0.99
C SER A 229 -17.38 4.18 0.16
N LEU A 230 -16.69 3.14 0.62
CA LEU A 230 -15.48 2.62 -0.02
C LEU A 230 -15.82 1.34 -0.78
N SER A 231 -15.36 1.26 -2.02
CA SER A 231 -15.55 0.12 -2.93
C SER A 231 -14.22 -0.30 -3.52
N TYR A 232 -14.00 -1.62 -3.65
CA TYR A 232 -12.72 -2.18 -4.03
C TYR A 232 -12.86 -3.12 -5.22
N LYS A 233 -11.91 -3.05 -6.16
CA LYS A 233 -11.79 -4.00 -7.26
C LYS A 233 -10.67 -4.98 -6.94
N GLY A 234 -11.00 -6.27 -6.84
CA GLY A 234 -10.01 -7.33 -6.59
C GLY A 234 -9.53 -7.45 -5.15
N PHE A 235 -10.17 -6.77 -4.20
CA PHE A 235 -9.90 -6.88 -2.76
C PHE A 235 -11.22 -7.06 -2.01
N THR A 236 -11.24 -8.03 -1.10
CA THR A 236 -12.39 -8.28 -0.22
C THR A 236 -11.95 -8.03 1.21
N PRO A 237 -12.40 -6.94 1.86
CA PRO A 237 -11.96 -6.61 3.20
C PRO A 237 -12.57 -7.51 4.27
N SER A 238 -11.94 -7.55 5.44
CA SER A 238 -12.50 -8.16 6.64
C SER A 238 -13.78 -7.47 7.12
N SER A 239 -14.67 -8.26 7.74
CA SER A 239 -15.81 -7.73 8.47
C SER A 239 -15.42 -7.09 9.81
N ALA A 240 -14.17 -7.29 10.26
CA ALA A 240 -13.64 -6.60 11.42
C ALA A 240 -13.53 -5.10 11.15
N ALA A 241 -13.79 -4.29 12.20
CA ALA A 241 -13.58 -2.85 12.11
C ALA A 241 -12.10 -2.54 11.81
N PRO A 242 -11.80 -1.63 10.87
CA PRO A 242 -10.44 -1.32 10.49
C PRO A 242 -9.72 -0.52 11.58
N THR A 243 -8.39 -0.50 11.50
CA THR A 243 -7.58 0.47 12.24
C THR A 243 -7.61 1.80 11.50
N VAL A 244 -7.93 2.88 12.20
CA VAL A 244 -8.09 4.21 11.62
C VAL A 244 -7.13 5.16 12.31
N TYR A 245 -6.23 5.76 11.53
CA TYR A 245 -5.36 6.85 11.97
C TYR A 245 -5.96 8.19 11.55
N THR A 246 -6.02 9.16 12.45
CA THR A 246 -6.61 10.47 12.17
C THR A 246 -5.69 11.60 12.61
N TYR A 247 -5.45 12.53 11.70
CA TYR A 247 -4.96 13.87 11.98
C TYR A 247 -6.09 14.88 11.76
N GLN A 248 -6.39 15.70 12.76
CA GLN A 248 -7.44 16.72 12.72
C GLN A 248 -6.83 18.14 12.65
N LYS A 249 -7.62 19.11 12.15
CA LYS A 249 -7.27 20.53 12.11
C LYS A 249 -6.64 21.01 13.43
N ASN A 250 -5.47 21.63 13.33
CA ASN A 250 -4.70 22.18 14.46
C ASN A 250 -4.30 21.13 15.52
N GLY A 251 -4.35 19.84 15.20
CA GLY A 251 -3.87 18.77 16.08
C GLY A 251 -2.35 18.78 16.20
N THR A 252 -1.86 18.31 17.35
CA THR A 252 -0.41 18.14 17.63
C THR A 252 -0.03 16.66 17.77
N SER A 253 -0.90 15.76 17.30
CA SER A 253 -0.64 14.32 17.28
C SER A 253 -1.52 13.62 16.26
N ILE A 254 -1.10 12.42 15.86
CA ILE A 254 -1.92 11.48 15.10
C ILE A 254 -2.55 10.51 16.11
N THR A 255 -3.88 10.40 16.07
CA THR A 255 -4.62 9.46 16.90
C THR A 255 -4.89 8.16 16.15
N SER A 256 -5.10 7.06 16.87
CA SER A 256 -5.49 5.77 16.29
C SER A 256 -6.69 5.19 17.02
N SER A 257 -7.66 4.66 16.29
CA SER A 257 -8.84 3.98 16.82
C SER A 257 -9.22 2.76 15.97
N THR A 258 -10.09 1.91 16.50
CA THR A 258 -10.77 0.87 15.73
C THR A 258 -12.22 1.31 15.55
N SER A 259 -12.61 1.70 14.33
CA SER A 259 -13.88 2.40 14.08
C SER A 259 -14.39 2.26 12.65
N GLY A 260 -15.70 2.45 12.48
CA GLY A 260 -16.38 2.33 11.19
C GLY A 260 -16.37 0.89 10.66
N THR A 261 -16.48 0.73 9.35
CA THR A 261 -16.36 -0.55 8.65
C THR A 261 -15.39 -0.42 7.50
N ALA A 262 -14.98 -1.53 6.90
CA ALA A 262 -14.13 -1.48 5.71
C ALA A 262 -14.82 -0.89 4.47
N THR A 263 -16.14 -0.74 4.48
CA THR A 263 -16.92 -0.16 3.37
C THR A 263 -17.48 1.21 3.68
N THR A 264 -17.45 1.65 4.94
CA THR A 264 -18.05 2.90 5.37
C THR A 264 -17.19 3.55 6.45
N GLN A 265 -16.74 4.78 6.20
CA GLN A 265 -15.94 5.55 7.14
C GLN A 265 -16.42 6.99 7.25
N THR A 266 -16.39 7.52 8.47
CA THR A 266 -16.62 8.95 8.69
C THR A 266 -15.28 9.66 8.72
N VAL A 267 -15.10 10.62 7.83
CA VAL A 267 -13.93 11.47 7.73
C VAL A 267 -14.28 12.82 8.35
N PRO A 268 -13.71 13.19 9.51
CA PRO A 268 -14.00 14.47 10.15
C PRO A 268 -13.77 15.66 9.21
N ALA A 269 -14.43 16.78 9.49
CA ALA A 269 -14.15 18.04 8.79
C ALA A 269 -12.65 18.35 8.88
N TYR A 270 -12.07 18.77 7.75
CA TYR A 270 -10.70 19.27 7.69
C TYR A 270 -9.65 18.34 8.31
N SER A 271 -9.59 17.12 7.81
CA SER A 271 -8.78 16.05 8.41
C SER A 271 -8.15 15.13 7.36
N VAL A 272 -7.07 14.46 7.78
CA VAL A 272 -6.48 13.34 7.06
C VAL A 272 -6.78 12.08 7.85
N VAL A 273 -7.36 11.09 7.19
CA VAL A 273 -7.69 9.79 7.77
C VAL A 273 -7.00 8.70 6.96
N VAL A 274 -6.30 7.78 7.62
CA VAL A 274 -5.83 6.54 6.99
C VAL A 274 -6.61 5.37 7.58
N VAL A 275 -7.27 4.62 6.71
CA VAL A 275 -8.03 3.41 7.02
C VAL A 275 -7.18 2.22 6.62
N GLN A 276 -6.67 1.48 7.61
CA GLN A 276 -5.96 0.23 7.38
C GLN A 276 -6.95 -0.93 7.43
N MET A 277 -7.08 -1.63 6.30
CA MET A 277 -7.98 -2.75 6.16
C MET A 277 -7.20 -4.01 5.89
N HIS A 278 -7.46 -4.99 6.73
CA HIS A 278 -7.04 -6.34 6.44
C HIS A 278 -7.93 -6.89 5.31
N PRO A 279 -7.36 -7.74 4.44
CA PRO A 279 -8.23 -8.62 3.66
C PRO A 279 -9.13 -9.35 4.65
N SER A 280 -10.28 -9.82 4.20
CA SER A 280 -11.01 -10.77 5.01
C SER A 280 -10.03 -11.83 5.49
N SER A 281 -10.24 -12.35 6.70
CA SER A 281 -9.70 -13.65 7.05
C SER A 281 -10.37 -14.71 6.17
N GLY A 282 -10.33 -14.49 4.86
CA GLY A 282 -10.54 -15.40 3.78
C GLY A 282 -9.33 -16.31 3.75
N GLY A 283 -9.24 -17.14 4.78
CA GLY A 283 -9.48 -18.49 4.37
C GLY A 283 -10.78 -18.53 3.65
N SER A 284 -10.71 -18.72 2.33
CA SER A 284 -11.71 -19.55 1.70
C SER A 284 -12.03 -20.65 2.72
N THR A 285 -13.27 -20.64 3.21
CA THR A 285 -13.74 -21.64 4.15
C THR A 285 -14.59 -22.57 3.33
N GLY A 286 -14.18 -23.82 3.27
CA GLY A 286 -14.74 -24.76 2.33
C GLY A 286 -14.02 -26.08 2.41
N ALA A 287 -14.39 -27.00 1.54
CA ALA A 287 -13.78 -28.31 1.53
C ALA A 287 -12.53 -28.33 0.66
N LEU A 288 -11.57 -29.17 1.07
CA LEU A 288 -10.45 -29.51 0.23
C LEU A 288 -10.77 -30.79 -0.53
N HIS A 289 -11.11 -30.67 -1.81
CA HIS A 289 -11.51 -31.77 -2.67
C HIS A 289 -10.29 -32.43 -3.31
N ALA A 290 -10.10 -33.71 -3.07
CA ALA A 290 -9.11 -34.54 -3.75
C ALA A 290 -9.57 -34.78 -5.20
N VAL A 291 -8.86 -34.22 -6.17
CA VAL A 291 -9.23 -34.29 -7.60
C VAL A 291 -9.28 -35.74 -8.09
N GLY A 292 -8.35 -36.59 -7.64
CA GLY A 292 -8.29 -38.01 -8.05
C GLY A 292 -9.49 -38.86 -7.61
N SER A 293 -10.19 -38.49 -6.53
CA SER A 293 -11.31 -39.27 -5.98
C SER A 293 -12.65 -38.54 -5.99
N GLY A 294 -12.65 -37.20 -6.15
CA GLY A 294 -13.83 -36.35 -6.00
C GLY A 294 -14.33 -36.22 -4.56
N LYS A 295 -13.54 -36.66 -3.58
CA LYS A 295 -13.88 -36.69 -2.15
C LYS A 295 -13.21 -35.56 -1.38
N CYS A 296 -13.66 -35.32 -0.16
CA CYS A 296 -13.17 -34.22 0.67
C CYS A 296 -12.15 -34.72 1.69
N LEU A 297 -11.14 -33.90 2.00
CA LEU A 297 -10.30 -34.10 3.18
C LEU A 297 -11.19 -34.05 4.43
N ASP A 298 -11.02 -35.04 5.29
CA ASP A 298 -11.91 -35.36 6.40
C ASP A 298 -11.11 -35.77 7.64
N ILE A 299 -11.60 -35.37 8.81
CA ILE A 299 -11.12 -35.89 10.10
C ILE A 299 -12.14 -36.89 10.64
N ASN A 300 -11.69 -38.14 10.77
CA ASN A 300 -12.55 -39.26 11.13
C ASN A 300 -13.35 -38.99 12.41
N ASN A 301 -14.66 -39.24 12.36
CA ASN A 301 -15.60 -39.04 13.47
C ASN A 301 -15.59 -37.62 14.07
N SER A 302 -15.20 -36.59 13.29
CA SER A 302 -15.08 -35.21 13.76
C SER A 302 -14.19 -35.08 15.01
N SER A 303 -13.18 -35.93 15.14
CA SER A 303 -12.25 -35.91 16.26
C SER A 303 -11.54 -34.56 16.36
N THR A 304 -11.45 -34.02 17.58
CA THR A 304 -10.62 -32.86 17.90
C THR A 304 -9.32 -33.26 18.62
N THR A 305 -9.00 -34.55 18.65
CA THR A 305 -7.80 -35.07 19.31
C THR A 305 -6.56 -34.81 18.45
N ALA A 306 -5.56 -34.13 19.00
CA ALA A 306 -4.29 -33.89 18.34
C ALA A 306 -3.63 -35.22 17.91
N GLY A 307 -3.08 -35.25 16.69
CA GLY A 307 -2.52 -36.44 16.07
C GLY A 307 -3.52 -37.28 15.28
N THR A 308 -4.81 -36.90 15.21
CA THR A 308 -5.77 -37.61 14.35
C THR A 308 -5.38 -37.42 12.88
N GLN A 309 -5.07 -38.51 12.18
CA GLN A 309 -4.69 -38.48 10.77
C GLN A 309 -5.90 -38.20 9.87
N ALA A 310 -5.70 -37.27 8.94
CA ALA A 310 -6.67 -36.93 7.91
C ALA A 310 -6.89 -38.10 6.94
N GLN A 311 -8.10 -38.17 6.40
CA GLN A 311 -8.51 -39.14 5.40
C GLN A 311 -9.29 -38.43 4.29
N ILE A 312 -9.67 -39.15 3.25
CA ILE A 312 -10.71 -38.70 2.34
C ILE A 312 -12.04 -39.38 2.66
N TRP A 313 -13.13 -38.62 2.54
CA TRP A 313 -14.49 -39.11 2.75
C TRP A 313 -15.46 -38.41 1.81
N ASP A 314 -16.64 -39.00 1.59
CA ASP A 314 -17.71 -38.32 0.86
C ASP A 314 -17.98 -36.93 1.43
N CYS A 315 -18.05 -35.96 0.53
CA CYS A 315 -18.27 -34.56 0.88
C CYS A 315 -19.67 -34.41 1.50
N ASN A 316 -19.72 -34.05 2.78
CA ASN A 316 -20.96 -33.93 3.56
C ASN A 316 -21.14 -32.54 4.18
N GLY A 317 -20.19 -31.62 3.98
CA GLY A 317 -20.26 -30.24 4.48
C GLY A 317 -20.13 -30.11 6.00
N GLY A 318 -19.80 -31.21 6.70
CA GLY A 318 -19.59 -31.23 8.14
C GLY A 318 -18.34 -30.47 8.55
N THR A 319 -18.27 -30.09 9.83
CA THR A 319 -17.15 -29.31 10.39
C THR A 319 -15.79 -30.01 10.30
N ALA A 320 -15.78 -31.34 10.18
CA ALA A 320 -14.57 -32.14 9.96
C ALA A 320 -14.00 -32.08 8.54
N GLN A 321 -14.74 -31.48 7.60
CA GLN A 321 -14.36 -31.29 6.20
C GLN A 321 -14.27 -29.82 5.80
N THR A 322 -14.56 -28.91 6.74
CA THR A 322 -14.60 -27.47 6.51
C THR A 322 -13.32 -26.86 7.05
N LEU A 323 -12.42 -26.49 6.14
CA LEU A 323 -11.14 -25.88 6.47
C LEU A 323 -11.20 -24.39 6.19
N THR A 324 -10.59 -23.58 7.05
CA THR A 324 -10.34 -22.16 6.83
C THR A 324 -8.86 -21.99 6.54
N ARG A 325 -8.51 -21.64 5.29
CA ARG A 325 -7.13 -21.24 4.96
C ARG A 325 -6.76 -19.95 5.73
N THR A 326 -5.50 -19.63 6.00
CA THR A 326 -5.17 -18.33 6.62
C THR A 326 -4.11 -17.59 5.83
N SER A 327 -3.98 -16.29 6.07
CA SER A 327 -2.85 -15.49 5.56
C SER A 327 -1.51 -16.01 6.09
N ALA A 328 -1.51 -16.67 7.24
CA ALA A 328 -0.36 -17.40 7.79
C ALA A 328 -0.08 -18.75 7.09
N LYS A 329 -0.75 -19.03 5.97
CA LYS A 329 -0.64 -20.28 5.19
C LYS A 329 -1.11 -21.54 5.93
N GLU A 330 -1.91 -21.42 6.98
CA GLU A 330 -2.43 -22.60 7.68
C GLU A 330 -3.75 -23.06 7.07
N PHE A 331 -4.08 -24.34 7.24
CA PHE A 331 -5.44 -24.84 7.05
C PHE A 331 -6.03 -25.19 8.41
N ARG A 332 -6.98 -24.37 8.88
CA ARG A 332 -7.60 -24.52 10.21
C ARG A 332 -8.93 -25.25 10.14
N LEU A 333 -9.12 -26.23 11.02
CA LEU A 333 -10.39 -26.89 11.28
C LEU A 333 -10.93 -26.43 12.64
N TYR A 334 -12.26 -26.48 12.80
CA TYR A 334 -12.94 -26.09 14.04
C TYR A 334 -12.60 -24.65 14.48
N ALA A 335 -12.37 -23.76 13.50
CA ALA A 335 -11.86 -22.41 13.71
C ALA A 335 -12.76 -21.51 14.58
N ASN A 336 -14.02 -21.87 14.74
CA ASN A 336 -15.02 -21.20 15.58
C ASN A 336 -15.14 -21.78 17.00
N THR A 337 -14.27 -22.72 17.38
CA THR A 337 -14.23 -23.31 18.72
C THR A 337 -13.09 -22.71 19.56
N SER A 338 -13.09 -22.94 20.87
CA SER A 338 -12.03 -22.48 21.77
C SER A 338 -10.66 -23.14 21.51
N THR A 339 -10.61 -24.20 20.70
CA THR A 339 -9.39 -24.96 20.37
C THR A 339 -9.33 -25.22 18.86
N PRO A 340 -8.97 -24.20 18.05
CA PRO A 340 -8.79 -24.39 16.62
C PRO A 340 -7.65 -25.38 16.36
N MET A 341 -7.87 -26.28 15.41
CA MET A 341 -6.89 -27.28 15.00
C MET A 341 -6.33 -26.91 13.63
N CYS A 342 -5.07 -27.25 13.36
CA CYS A 342 -4.39 -26.99 12.11
C CYS A 342 -4.02 -28.30 11.43
N LEU A 343 -4.12 -28.37 10.10
CA LEU A 343 -3.51 -29.45 9.32
C LEU A 343 -1.99 -29.37 9.49
N ASP A 344 -1.39 -30.48 9.92
CA ASP A 344 -0.06 -30.55 10.48
C ASP A 344 0.71 -31.73 9.87
N ASP A 345 1.97 -31.50 9.54
CA ASP A 345 2.96 -32.53 9.25
C ASP A 345 3.44 -33.19 10.55
N TYR A 346 2.98 -34.43 10.79
CA TYR A 346 3.11 -35.10 12.09
C TYR A 346 4.57 -35.21 12.53
N GLY A 347 4.88 -34.57 13.66
CA GLY A 347 6.20 -34.66 14.28
C GLY A 347 7.32 -33.99 13.47
N ASN A 348 6.99 -33.05 12.57
CA ASN A 348 7.94 -32.42 11.65
C ASN A 348 8.65 -33.44 10.74
N GLY A 349 7.92 -34.46 10.27
CA GLY A 349 8.51 -35.61 9.58
C GLY A 349 8.91 -35.29 8.14
N THR A 350 10.20 -35.43 7.84
CA THR A 350 10.79 -35.03 6.54
C THR A 350 10.79 -36.12 5.46
N THR A 351 10.12 -37.26 5.70
CA THR A 351 10.16 -38.44 4.82
C THR A 351 8.83 -38.69 4.12
N ASN A 352 8.88 -39.32 2.94
CA ASN A 352 7.67 -39.82 2.28
C ASN A 352 6.88 -40.76 3.19
N GLY A 353 5.57 -40.57 3.25
CA GLY A 353 4.67 -41.32 4.12
C GLY A 353 4.44 -40.71 5.50
N THR A 354 5.04 -39.54 5.81
CA THR A 354 4.66 -38.82 7.04
C THR A 354 3.17 -38.53 7.04
N ALA A 355 2.49 -38.77 8.16
CA ALA A 355 1.06 -38.58 8.27
C ALA A 355 0.70 -37.08 8.25
N ALA A 356 -0.31 -36.71 7.45
CA ALA A 356 -0.98 -35.43 7.59
C ALA A 356 -2.04 -35.56 8.69
N VAL A 357 -1.87 -34.85 9.80
CA VAL A 357 -2.75 -34.94 10.98
C VAL A 357 -3.39 -33.60 11.30
N ILE A 358 -4.28 -33.56 12.29
CA ILE A 358 -4.61 -32.31 12.98
C ILE A 358 -3.81 -32.15 14.26
N TRP A 359 -3.37 -30.93 14.55
CA TRP A 359 -2.72 -30.58 15.81
C TRP A 359 -3.19 -29.20 16.28
N GLN A 360 -2.94 -28.85 17.54
CA GLN A 360 -3.21 -27.49 18.01
C GLN A 360 -2.40 -26.49 17.18
N CYS A 361 -3.05 -25.44 16.70
CA CYS A 361 -2.38 -24.40 15.93
C CYS A 361 -1.28 -23.71 16.76
N ASN A 362 -0.05 -23.77 16.29
CA ASN A 362 1.13 -23.24 16.96
C ASN A 362 1.98 -22.31 16.07
N GLY A 363 1.58 -22.10 14.81
CA GLY A 363 2.27 -21.22 13.86
C GLY A 363 3.56 -21.80 13.25
N GLY A 364 3.91 -23.05 13.58
CA GLY A 364 5.09 -23.74 13.07
C GLY A 364 5.03 -23.97 11.56
N ALA A 365 6.20 -24.02 10.92
CA ALA A 365 6.30 -24.24 9.46
C ALA A 365 5.69 -25.58 9.01
N ASN A 366 5.63 -26.57 9.91
CA ASN A 366 4.98 -27.86 9.68
C ASN A 366 3.44 -27.76 9.59
N GLN A 367 2.84 -26.64 10.00
CA GLN A 367 1.41 -26.33 9.86
C GLN A 367 1.10 -25.36 8.71
N GLN A 368 2.12 -24.92 7.98
CA GLN A 368 2.00 -23.98 6.89
C GLN A 368 2.09 -24.71 5.55
N TRP A 369 1.24 -24.31 4.60
CA TRP A 369 1.03 -25.00 3.33
C TRP A 369 0.97 -24.00 2.17
N ASN A 370 1.82 -24.21 1.16
CA ASN A 370 1.74 -23.49 -0.11
C ASN A 370 0.70 -24.16 -1.01
N VAL A 371 -0.28 -23.39 -1.48
CA VAL A 371 -1.22 -23.82 -2.52
C VAL A 371 -0.65 -23.38 -3.86
N ASN A 372 -0.31 -24.34 -4.71
CA ASN A 372 0.43 -24.11 -5.94
C ASN A 372 -0.53 -23.98 -7.14
N SER A 373 -0.11 -23.24 -8.17
CA SER A 373 -0.90 -23.02 -9.39
C SER A 373 -1.20 -24.28 -10.18
N ASN A 374 -0.40 -25.34 -9.98
CA ASN A 374 -0.57 -26.65 -10.60
C ASN A 374 -1.52 -27.58 -9.82
N GLY A 375 -2.28 -27.06 -8.84
CA GLY A 375 -3.26 -27.80 -8.04
C GLY A 375 -2.68 -28.64 -6.89
N THR A 376 -1.35 -28.68 -6.73
CA THR A 376 -0.74 -29.33 -5.56
C THR A 376 -0.76 -28.43 -4.32
N ILE A 377 -0.69 -29.05 -3.15
CA ILE A 377 -0.51 -28.35 -1.86
C ILE A 377 0.75 -28.92 -1.21
N SER A 378 1.76 -28.08 -1.00
CA SER A 378 3.06 -28.49 -0.44
C SER A 378 3.32 -27.89 0.94
N ASN A 379 3.82 -28.68 1.87
CA ASN A 379 4.19 -28.23 3.20
C ASN A 379 5.37 -27.24 3.15
N VAL A 380 5.33 -26.17 3.94
CA VAL A 380 6.37 -25.13 3.94
C VAL A 380 7.68 -25.62 4.56
N LEU A 381 7.63 -26.49 5.57
CA LEU A 381 8.82 -27.05 6.22
C LEU A 381 9.58 -28.00 5.28
N THR A 382 8.87 -28.91 4.61
CA THR A 382 9.50 -30.04 3.91
C THR A 382 9.47 -29.93 2.39
N GLY A 383 8.57 -29.10 1.83
CA GLY A 383 8.30 -29.06 0.39
C GLY A 383 7.56 -30.29 -0.16
N LEU A 384 7.22 -31.28 0.68
CA LEU A 384 6.44 -32.46 0.28
C LEU A 384 4.97 -32.10 0.07
N CYS A 385 4.32 -32.79 -0.86
CA CYS A 385 2.93 -32.57 -1.24
C CYS A 385 1.95 -33.37 -0.37
N LEU A 386 0.79 -32.78 -0.11
CA LEU A 386 -0.37 -33.43 0.48
C LEU A 386 -0.90 -34.49 -0.50
N ASP A 387 -0.91 -35.75 -0.09
CA ASP A 387 -1.05 -36.92 -0.94
C ASP A 387 -2.11 -37.87 -0.39
N VAL A 388 -3.07 -38.27 -1.23
CA VAL A 388 -3.97 -39.39 -0.92
C VAL A 388 -3.23 -40.69 -1.17
N ASN A 389 -3.04 -41.48 -0.11
CA ASN A 389 -2.17 -42.64 -0.13
C ASN A 389 -2.55 -43.65 -1.22
N GLY A 390 -1.58 -44.00 -2.06
CA GLY A 390 -1.70 -45.06 -3.06
C GLY A 390 -2.78 -44.81 -4.12
N PHE A 391 -3.12 -43.54 -4.41
CA PHE A 391 -4.22 -43.18 -5.32
C PHE A 391 -5.59 -43.77 -4.90
N GLY A 392 -5.76 -44.10 -3.62
CA GLY A 392 -7.00 -44.68 -3.13
C GLY A 392 -8.19 -43.72 -3.32
N THR A 393 -9.33 -44.29 -3.68
CA THR A 393 -10.58 -43.54 -3.90
C THR A 393 -11.68 -43.91 -2.92
N ALA A 394 -11.44 -44.89 -2.03
CA ALA A 394 -12.40 -45.32 -1.03
C ALA A 394 -12.44 -44.36 0.17
N ASN A 395 -13.62 -44.23 0.81
CA ASN A 395 -13.77 -43.54 2.08
C ASN A 395 -12.81 -44.12 3.14
N GLY A 396 -12.14 -43.26 3.89
CA GLY A 396 -11.17 -43.64 4.90
C GLY A 396 -9.73 -43.82 4.38
N THR A 397 -9.49 -43.66 3.08
CA THR A 397 -8.12 -43.64 2.54
C THR A 397 -7.34 -42.50 3.19
N LYS A 398 -6.16 -42.80 3.75
CA LYS A 398 -5.38 -41.85 4.54
C LYS A 398 -4.65 -40.83 3.68
N VAL A 399 -4.50 -39.64 4.23
CA VAL A 399 -3.70 -38.55 3.65
C VAL A 399 -2.32 -38.52 4.32
N GLN A 400 -1.30 -38.30 3.52
CA GLN A 400 0.12 -38.30 3.92
C GLN A 400 0.87 -37.19 3.18
N LEU A 401 2.15 -37.01 3.53
CA LEU A 401 3.09 -36.21 2.78
C LEU A 401 3.91 -37.11 1.86
N TRP A 402 4.05 -36.71 0.61
CA TRP A 402 4.84 -37.45 -0.37
C TRP A 402 5.56 -36.50 -1.32
N THR A 403 6.64 -36.98 -1.94
CA THR A 403 7.37 -36.21 -2.96
C THR A 403 6.40 -35.75 -4.05
N CYS A 404 6.40 -34.45 -4.34
CA CYS A 404 5.56 -33.86 -5.36
C CYS A 404 5.89 -34.45 -6.73
N GLY A 405 4.93 -35.09 -7.38
CA GLY A 405 5.09 -35.65 -8.72
C GLY A 405 4.38 -34.84 -9.80
N SER A 406 4.82 -34.97 -11.03
CA SER A 406 4.12 -34.42 -12.20
C SER A 406 2.90 -35.28 -12.54
N ASN A 407 1.74 -34.67 -12.75
CA ASN A 407 0.50 -35.34 -13.17
C ASN A 407 -0.03 -36.43 -12.22
N GLN A 408 0.25 -36.32 -10.92
CA GLN A 408 -0.27 -37.25 -9.91
C GLN A 408 -1.61 -36.76 -9.34
N SER A 409 -2.73 -37.31 -9.83
CA SER A 409 -4.09 -36.87 -9.45
C SER A 409 -4.43 -37.02 -7.96
N ASN A 410 -3.74 -37.93 -7.25
CA ASN A 410 -3.87 -38.11 -5.81
C ASN A 410 -3.17 -37.01 -4.98
N GLN A 411 -2.38 -36.14 -5.62
CA GLN A 411 -1.74 -34.96 -5.02
C GLN A 411 -2.39 -33.64 -5.46
N GLN A 412 -3.48 -33.74 -6.22
CA GLN A 412 -4.19 -32.62 -6.80
C GLN A 412 -5.42 -32.30 -5.95
N TRP A 413 -5.55 -31.04 -5.57
CA TRP A 413 -6.59 -30.57 -4.67
C TRP A 413 -7.24 -29.30 -5.21
N THR A 414 -8.56 -29.23 -5.09
CA THR A 414 -9.33 -28.00 -5.34
C THR A 414 -9.98 -27.53 -4.06
N PHE A 415 -9.92 -26.23 -3.80
CA PHE A 415 -10.48 -25.61 -2.61
C PHE A 415 -11.84 -24.97 -2.96
N GLY A 416 -12.91 -25.31 -2.24
CA GLY A 416 -14.25 -24.77 -2.49
C GLY A 416 -15.32 -25.44 -1.66
#